data_AF-A0AAJ2Q1Z6-F1
#
_entry.id   AF-A0AAJ2Q1Z6-F1
#
_cell.length_a   1.000
_cell.length_b   1.000
_cell.length_c   1.000
_cell.angle_alpha   90.00
_cell.angle_beta   90.00
_cell.angle_gamma   90.00
#
_symmetry.space_group_name_H-M   'P 1'
#
loop_
_entity.id
_entity.type
_entity.pdbx_description
1 polymer ?
#
loop_
_entity_poly.entity_id
_entity_poly.type
_entity_poly.pdbx_seq_one_letter_code
_entity_poly.pdbx_strand_id
1 'polypeptide(L)' 'PAPELIVDEPVTDPVPVPAPAPVPAVALPPALIDRVRALADEHRSATGHPADPEAVRARLGLPPSMTASVAAHL' A
#
# COMPACT_ATOMS: atom_id res chain seq x y z
N PRO A 1 2.79 47.06 5.46
CA PRO A 1 3.05 45.88 4.62
C PRO A 1 3.05 44.60 5.46
N ALA A 2 2.04 43.75 5.27
CA ALA A 2 1.93 42.46 5.93
C ALA A 2 2.90 41.44 5.29
N PRO A 3 3.48 40.51 6.07
CA PRO A 3 4.34 39.45 5.56
C PRO A 3 3.47 38.29 5.02
N GLU A 4 3.41 38.10 3.71
CA GLU A 4 2.91 36.84 3.13
C GLU A 4 4.07 35.86 3.01
N LEU A 5 4.32 35.18 4.14
CA LEU A 5 5.04 33.90 4.18
C LEU A 5 4.14 32.88 3.49
N ILE A 6 4.39 32.66 2.20
CA ILE A 6 3.80 31.57 1.44
C ILE A 6 4.46 30.29 1.97
N VAL A 7 3.81 29.68 2.96
CA VAL A 7 4.15 28.34 3.45
C VAL A 7 3.59 27.38 2.41
N ASP A 8 4.45 26.98 1.48
CA ASP A 8 4.19 25.84 0.61
C ASP A 8 4.03 24.61 1.52
N GLU A 9 2.84 24.04 1.47
CA GLU A 9 2.35 22.98 2.33
C GLU A 9 3.32 21.81 2.31
N PRO A 10 3.66 21.19 3.46
CA PRO A 10 4.55 20.04 3.44
C PRO A 10 3.85 18.94 2.64
N VAL A 11 4.38 18.64 1.46
CA VAL A 11 4.22 17.35 0.79
C VAL A 11 4.49 16.31 1.87
N THR A 12 3.39 15.75 2.39
CA THR A 12 3.44 14.74 3.43
C THR A 12 3.88 13.49 2.71
N ASP A 13 5.20 13.35 2.57
CA ASP A 13 5.86 12.12 2.21
C ASP A 13 5.28 11.05 3.15
N PRO A 14 4.56 10.04 2.64
CA PRO A 14 3.97 9.04 3.50
C PRO A 14 5.12 8.24 4.12
N VAL A 15 5.50 8.63 5.33
CA VAL A 15 6.44 7.89 6.18
C VAL A 15 5.99 6.44 6.14
N PRO A 16 6.81 5.51 5.61
CA PRO A 16 6.42 4.12 5.50
C PRO A 16 6.24 3.60 6.93
N VAL A 17 4.98 3.42 7.33
CA VAL A 17 4.62 2.72 8.55
C VAL A 17 5.30 1.34 8.49
N PRO A 18 6.05 0.94 9.53
CA PRO A 18 6.71 -0.37 9.53
C PRO A 18 5.65 -1.45 9.38
N ALA A 19 5.77 -2.23 8.31
CA ALA A 19 4.85 -3.29 7.95
C ALA A 19 4.77 -4.35 9.06
N PRO A 20 3.58 -4.92 9.34
CA PRO A 20 3.44 -6.08 10.22
C PRO A 20 4.36 -7.22 9.75
N ALA A 21 5.02 -7.90 10.69
CA ALA A 21 5.90 -9.02 10.36
C ALA A 21 5.15 -10.09 9.55
N PRO A 22 5.72 -10.60 8.44
CA PRO A 22 5.04 -11.54 7.58
C PRO A 22 4.81 -12.84 8.35
N VAL A 23 3.54 -13.11 8.67
CA VAL A 23 3.11 -14.43 9.12
C VAL A 23 3.20 -15.37 7.92
N PRO A 24 4.01 -16.45 7.95
CA PRO A 24 4.15 -17.35 6.82
C PRO A 24 2.90 -18.24 6.74
N ALA A 25 1.81 -17.70 6.20
CA ALA A 25 0.62 -18.45 5.86
C ALA A 25 0.48 -18.43 4.34
N VAL A 26 0.94 -19.52 3.72
CA VAL A 26 1.00 -19.80 2.28
C VAL A 26 2.17 -19.10 1.57
N ALA A 27 3.08 -19.89 1.01
CA ALA A 27 4.20 -19.43 0.19
C ALA A 27 3.66 -18.80 -1.10
N LEU A 28 3.25 -17.53 -1.03
CA LEU A 28 3.01 -16.71 -2.20
C LEU A 28 4.34 -16.49 -2.92
N PRO A 29 4.41 -16.71 -4.23
CA PRO A 29 5.58 -16.38 -5.02
C PRO A 29 6.02 -14.92 -4.78
N PRO A 30 7.32 -14.64 -4.61
CA PRO A 30 7.81 -13.28 -4.36
C PRO A 30 7.43 -12.30 -5.49
N ALA A 31 7.34 -12.78 -6.73
CA ALA A 31 6.89 -11.97 -7.86
C ALA A 31 5.45 -11.43 -7.70
N LEU A 32 4.56 -12.16 -7.00
CA LEU A 32 3.21 -11.68 -6.69
C LEU A 32 3.23 -10.65 -5.57
N ILE A 33 4.10 -10.83 -4.57
CA ILE A 33 4.29 -9.88 -3.47
C ILE A 33 4.78 -8.53 -4.00
N ASP A 34 5.75 -8.52 -4.91
CA ASP A 34 6.21 -7.29 -5.57
C ASP A 34 5.07 -6.59 -6.32
N ARG A 35 4.21 -7.36 -6.99
CA ARG A 35 3.04 -6.81 -7.71
C ARG A 35 2.01 -6.22 -6.75
N VAL A 36 1.74 -6.88 -5.63
CA VAL A 36 0.86 -6.39 -4.55
C VAL A 36 1.39 -5.07 -4.01
N ARG A 37 2.68 -5.02 -3.68
CA ARG A 37 3.33 -3.83 -3.12
C ARG A 37 3.35 -2.67 -4.11
N ALA A 38 3.62 -2.93 -5.40
CA ALA A 38 3.58 -1.91 -6.43
C ALA A 38 2.18 -1.28 -6.59
N LEU A 39 1.13 -2.10 -6.58
CA LEU A 39 -0.25 -1.58 -6.60
C LEU A 39 -0.58 -0.79 -5.33
N ALA A 40 -0.08 -1.25 -4.18
CA ALA A 40 -0.32 -0.60 -2.90
C ALA A 40 0.30 0.80 -2.86
N ASP A 41 1.53 0.90 -3.35
CA ASP A 41 2.28 2.13 -3.43
C ASP A 41 1.63 3.09 -4.45
N GLU A 42 1.29 2.61 -5.64
CA GLU A 42 0.57 3.41 -6.65
C GLU A 42 -0.76 3.96 -6.12
N HIS A 43 -1.53 3.14 -5.39
CA HIS A 43 -2.78 3.58 -4.78
C HIS A 43 -2.52 4.63 -3.70
N ARG A 44 -1.54 4.39 -2.81
CA ARG A 44 -1.17 5.35 -1.77
C ARG A 44 -0.70 6.67 -2.37
N SER A 45 0.09 6.66 -3.42
CA SER A 45 0.52 7.87 -4.13
C SER A 45 -0.65 8.61 -4.79
N ALA A 46 -1.64 7.88 -5.32
CA ALA A 46 -2.78 8.47 -6.01
C ALA A 46 -3.86 9.01 -5.05
N THR A 47 -4.13 8.32 -3.95
CA THR A 47 -5.26 8.61 -3.04
C THR A 47 -4.84 9.10 -1.66
N GLY A 48 -3.57 8.96 -1.29
CA GLY A 48 -3.05 9.22 0.05
C GLY A 48 -3.45 8.17 1.09
N HIS A 49 -4.19 7.12 0.71
CA HIS A 49 -4.74 6.11 1.61
C HIS A 49 -4.10 4.74 1.38
N PRO A 50 -4.01 3.86 2.40
CA PRO A 50 -3.54 2.50 2.22
C PRO A 50 -4.44 1.74 1.24
N ALA A 51 -3.83 0.93 0.38
CA ALA A 51 -4.60 0.12 -0.57
C ALA A 51 -5.39 -0.98 0.14
N ASP A 52 -6.58 -1.26 -0.37
CA ASP A 52 -7.42 -2.31 0.18
C ASP A 52 -6.95 -3.70 -0.31
N PRO A 53 -6.67 -4.68 0.58
CA PRO A 53 -6.31 -6.04 0.19
C PRO A 53 -7.35 -6.68 -0.72
N GLU A 54 -8.62 -6.33 -0.56
CA GLU A 54 -9.71 -6.83 -1.39
C GLU A 54 -9.66 -6.24 -2.81
N ALA A 55 -9.31 -4.96 -2.94
CA ALA A 55 -9.13 -4.32 -4.24
C ALA A 55 -7.88 -4.83 -4.96
N VAL A 56 -6.76 -4.97 -4.24
CA VAL A 56 -5.49 -5.47 -4.80
C VAL A 56 -5.63 -6.93 -5.24
N ARG A 57 -6.26 -7.81 -4.42
CA ARG A 57 -6.50 -9.20 -4.83
C ARG A 57 -7.41 -9.29 -6.05
N ALA A 58 -8.45 -8.46 -6.12
CA ALA A 58 -9.41 -8.48 -7.22
C ALA A 58 -8.73 -8.08 -8.53
N ARG A 59 -7.83 -7.09 -8.47
CA ARG A 59 -7.04 -6.63 -9.60
C ARG A 59 -5.97 -7.64 -10.04
N LEU A 60 -5.47 -8.48 -9.13
CA LEU A 60 -4.58 -9.61 -9.43
C LEU A 60 -5.33 -10.87 -9.91
N GLY A 61 -6.66 -10.92 -9.80
CA GLY A 61 -7.46 -12.11 -10.13
C GLY A 61 -7.32 -13.25 -9.11
N LEU A 62 -6.98 -12.94 -7.86
CA LEU A 62 -6.78 -13.93 -6.80
C LEU A 62 -8.10 -14.32 -6.11
N PRO A 63 -8.22 -15.57 -5.64
CA PRO A 63 -9.39 -16.00 -4.88
C PRO A 63 -9.47 -15.29 -3.52
N PRO A 64 -10.69 -15.13 -2.96
CA PRO A 64 -10.91 -14.43 -1.68
C PRO A 64 -10.22 -15.11 -0.49
N SER A 65 -9.90 -16.40 -0.56
CA SER A 65 -9.12 -17.10 0.46
C SER A 65 -7.70 -16.55 0.61
N MET A 66 -7.16 -15.85 -0.40
CA MET A 66 -5.82 -15.26 -0.36
C MET A 66 -5.81 -13.81 0.13
N THR A 67 -6.96 -13.22 0.46
CA THR A 67 -7.08 -11.83 0.96
C THR A 67 -6.20 -11.62 2.18
N ALA A 68 -6.20 -12.56 3.13
CA ALA A 68 -5.39 -12.47 4.34
C ALA A 68 -3.88 -12.47 4.05
N SER A 69 -3.43 -13.22 3.04
CA SER A 69 -2.02 -13.23 2.64
C SER A 69 -1.62 -11.93 1.92
N VAL A 70 -2.52 -11.33 1.13
CA VAL A 70 -2.30 -10.00 0.54
C VAL A 70 -2.28 -8.92 1.64
N ALA A 71 -3.21 -8.98 2.58
CA ALA A 71 -3.28 -8.05 3.72
C ALA A 71 -2.02 -8.10 4.60
N ALA A 72 -1.37 -9.25 4.71
CA ALA A 72 -0.10 -9.38 5.42
C ALA A 72 1.09 -8.67 4.72
N HIS A 73 0.94 -8.28 3.45
CA HIS A 73 2.02 -7.67 2.64
C HIS A 73 1.76 -6.20 2.25
N LEU A 74 0.62 -5.64 2.67
CA LEU A 74 0.25 -4.22 2.50
C LEU A 74 0.75 -3.37 3.68
#